data_AF-A0AAP5D4W6-F1
#
_entry.id   AF-A0AAP5D4W6-F1
#
_cell.length_a   1.000
_cell.length_b   1.000
_cell.length_c   1.000
_cell.angle_alpha   90.00
_cell.angle_beta   90.00
_cell.angle_gamma   90.00
#
_symmetry.space_group_name_H-M   'P 1'
#
loop_
_entity.id
_entity.type
_entity.pdbx_description
1 polymer ?
#
loop_
_entity_poly.entity_id
_entity_poly.type
_entity_poly.pdbx_seq_one_letter_code
_entity_poly.pdbx_strand_id
1 'polypeptide(L)'
;MRWHVVRAIVAEEARERYLAAWSEWSGTLFAMGIDSELLEGEGTSGRFVEVTRFQAGQEAALGDDRVVGIQAELEAASEEREGDLALLREVREPTL
;
A
#
# COMPACT_ATOMS: atom_id res chain seq x y z
N MET A 1 0.11 -18.49 3.61
CA MET A 1 0.16 -17.06 4.01
C MET A 1 0.76 -16.31 2.84
N ARG A 2 0.07 -15.30 2.30
CA ARG A 2 0.49 -14.57 1.09
C ARG A 2 0.69 -13.09 1.44
N TRP A 3 1.72 -12.48 0.87
CA TRP A 3 2.12 -11.11 1.19
C TRP A 3 1.99 -10.25 -0.06
N HIS A 4 1.37 -9.08 0.06
CA HIS A 4 1.41 -8.05 -0.97
C HIS A 4 2.29 -6.92 -0.46
N VAL A 5 3.27 -6.53 -1.29
CA VAL A 5 4.16 -5.42 -1.00
C VAL A 5 3.99 -4.38 -2.09
N VAL A 6 3.71 -3.14 -1.70
CA VAL A 6 3.58 -1.99 -2.59
C VAL A 6 4.64 -0.98 -2.20
N ARG A 7 5.29 -0.38 -3.19
CA ARG A 7 6.22 0.74 -2.97
C ARG A 7 5.55 2.00 -3.53
N ALA A 8 5.49 3.05 -2.73
CA ALA A 8 4.90 4.32 -3.09
C ALA A 8 5.93 5.43 -2.95
N ILE A 9 5.87 6.40 -3.86
CA ILE A 9 6.64 7.63 -3.80
C ILE A 9 5.66 8.78 -3.83
N VAL A 10 5.77 9.65 -2.83
CA VAL A 10 4.78 10.64 -2.50
C VAL A 10 5.47 11.99 -2.46
N ALA A 11 4.93 12.96 -3.21
CA ALA A 11 5.39 14.34 -3.15
C ALA A 11 5.22 14.90 -1.73
N GLU A 12 6.09 15.83 -1.35
CA GLU A 12 6.08 16.40 0.01
C GLU A 12 4.72 17.04 0.33
N GLU A 13 4.13 17.74 -0.63
CA GLU A 13 2.82 18.40 -0.52
C GLU A 13 1.66 17.41 -0.43
N ALA A 14 1.84 16.18 -0.91
CA ALA A 14 0.84 15.12 -0.88
C ALA A 14 1.01 14.17 0.32
N ARG A 15 2.10 14.31 1.09
CA ARG A 15 2.46 13.37 2.17
C ARG A 15 1.37 13.21 3.22
N GLU A 16 0.82 14.30 3.73
CA GLU A 16 -0.24 14.24 4.75
C GLU A 16 -1.51 13.57 4.22
N ARG A 17 -1.89 13.88 2.98
CA ARG A 17 -3.05 13.26 2.31
C ARG A 17 -2.84 11.76 2.12
N TYR A 18 -1.65 11.35 1.67
CA TYR A 18 -1.31 9.94 1.52
C TYR A 18 -1.35 9.19 2.85
N LEU A 19 -0.78 9.74 3.92
CA LEU A 19 -0.81 9.11 5.25
C LEU A 19 -2.23 8.99 5.81
N ALA A 20 -3.10 9.97 5.55
CA ALA A 20 -4.51 9.91 5.93
C ALA A 20 -5.25 8.79 5.18
N ALA A 21 -5.09 8.72 3.85
CA ALA A 21 -5.66 7.65 3.04
C ALA A 21 -5.12 6.27 3.46
N TRP A 22 -3.82 6.17 3.79
CA TRP A 22 -3.22 4.91 4.26
C TRP A 22 -3.75 4.49 5.63
N SER A 23 -3.98 5.44 6.53
CA SER A 23 -4.60 5.18 7.83
C SER A 23 -6.02 4.62 7.65
N GLU A 24 -6.81 5.20 6.74
CA GLU A 24 -8.14 4.67 6.44
C GLU A 24 -8.08 3.28 5.77
N TRP A 25 -7.14 3.10 4.85
CA TRP A 25 -6.87 1.82 4.19
C TRP A 25 -6.56 0.71 5.20
N SER A 26 -5.56 0.94 6.06
CA SER A 26 -5.13 -0.02 7.07
C SER A 26 -6.21 -0.32 8.11
N GLY A 27 -7.01 0.69 8.50
CA GLY A 27 -8.18 0.51 9.35
C GLY A 27 -9.26 -0.36 8.69
N THR A 28 -9.50 -0.16 7.40
CA THR A 28 -10.47 -0.96 6.62
C THR A 28 -10.01 -2.40 6.49
N LEU A 29 -8.74 -2.64 6.15
CA LEU A 29 -8.14 -3.98 6.10
C LEU A 29 -8.19 -4.67 7.47
N PHE A 30 -7.85 -3.95 8.53
CA PHE A 30 -7.90 -4.50 9.89
C PHE A 30 -9.32 -4.93 10.28
N ALA A 31 -10.35 -4.16 9.93
CA ALA A 31 -11.75 -4.53 10.17
C ALA A 31 -12.16 -5.82 9.43
N MET A 32 -11.47 -6.16 8.34
CA MET A 32 -11.64 -7.41 7.57
C MET A 32 -10.74 -8.54 8.07
N GLY A 33 -9.97 -8.31 9.15
CA GLY A 33 -9.02 -9.27 9.72
C GLY A 33 -7.74 -9.42 8.91
N ILE A 34 -7.36 -8.40 8.13
CA ILE A 34 -6.18 -8.39 7.26
C ILE A 34 -5.14 -7.47 7.89
N ASP A 35 -3.94 -8.00 8.11
CA ASP A 35 -2.87 -7.22 8.72
C ASP A 35 -2.15 -6.38 7.66
N SER A 36 -1.88 -5.12 7.98
CA SER A 36 -1.11 -4.21 7.12
C SER A 36 -0.14 -3.35 7.92
N GLU A 37 0.96 -2.97 7.28
CA GLU A 37 2.05 -2.17 7.86
C GLU A 37 2.59 -1.16 6.83
N LEU A 38 2.97 0.03 7.29
CA LEU A 38 3.64 1.06 6.50
C LEU A 38 5.05 1.26 7.02
N LEU A 39 6.02 1.23 6.12
CA LEU A 39 7.42 1.54 6.41
C LEU A 39 7.83 2.76 5.60
N GLU A 40 8.33 3.81 6.24
CA GLU A 40 8.94 4.96 5.57
C GLU A 40 10.45 4.70 5.41
N GLY A 41 10.98 4.94 4.20
CA GLY A 41 12.38 4.68 3.88
C GLY A 41 13.34 5.58 4.65
N GLU A 42 14.37 5.01 5.26
CA GLU A 42 15.39 5.78 5.98
C GLU A 42 16.12 6.74 5.02
N GLY A 43 16.15 8.03 5.37
CA GLY A 43 16.93 9.04 4.65
C GLY A 43 16.32 9.56 3.34
N THR A 44 15.12 9.11 2.94
CA THR A 44 14.40 9.70 1.79
C THR A 44 12.92 9.91 2.15
N SER A 45 12.59 11.14 2.57
CA SER A 45 11.20 11.56 2.82
C SER A 45 10.33 11.26 1.59
N GLY A 46 9.12 10.76 1.83
CA GLY A 46 8.15 10.47 0.77
C GLY A 46 8.30 9.12 0.08
N ARG A 47 9.21 8.24 0.53
CA ARG A 47 9.28 6.84 0.07
C ARG A 47 8.65 5.91 1.08
N PHE A 48 7.64 5.17 0.66
CA PHE A 48 6.89 4.26 1.52
C PHE A 48 6.90 2.83 0.96
N VAL A 49 6.87 1.86 1.88
CA VAL A 49 6.63 0.45 1.60
C VAL A 49 5.42 0.01 2.40
N GLU A 50 4.36 -0.36 1.70
CA GLU A 50 3.15 -0.94 2.28
C GLU A 50 3.26 -2.45 2.23
N VAL A 51 2.99 -3.11 3.36
CA VAL A 51 3.01 -4.57 3.46
C VAL A 51 1.64 -5.03 3.94
N THR A 52 0.93 -5.83 3.15
CA THR A 52 -0.35 -6.44 3.52
C THR A 52 -0.21 -7.96 3.57
N ARG A 53 -0.64 -8.58 4.67
CA ARG A 53 -0.55 -10.03 4.90
C ARG A 53 -1.94 -10.65 4.84
N PHE A 54 -2.15 -11.54 3.89
CA PHE A 54 -3.41 -12.25 3.70
C PHE A 54 -3.31 -13.69 4.23
N GLN A 55 -4.34 -14.08 4.96
CA GLN A 55 -4.71 -15.48 5.18
C GLN A 55 -5.45 -16.00 3.94
N ALA A 56 -5.56 -17.33 3.83
CA ALA A 56 -6.18 -17.96 2.66
C ALA A 56 -7.65 -17.52 2.50
N GLY A 57 -8.00 -16.99 1.32
CA GLY A 57 -9.36 -16.59 0.98
C GLY A 57 -9.69 -15.14 1.32
N GLN A 58 -8.78 -14.39 1.95
CA GLN A 58 -8.97 -12.96 2.22
C GLN A 58 -8.68 -12.08 1.01
N GLU A 59 -8.10 -12.60 -0.07
CA GLU A 59 -7.75 -11.80 -1.25
C GLU A 59 -8.97 -11.19 -1.94
N ALA A 60 -10.14 -11.82 -1.84
CA ALA A 60 -11.39 -11.28 -2.36
C ALA A 60 -11.82 -9.97 -1.68
N ALA A 61 -11.35 -9.71 -0.45
CA ALA A 61 -11.55 -8.45 0.25
C ALA A 61 -10.96 -7.26 -0.49
N LEU A 62 -9.93 -7.47 -1.32
CA LEU A 62 -9.34 -6.41 -2.14
C LEU A 62 -10.31 -5.87 -3.23
N GLY A 63 -11.35 -6.63 -3.56
CA GLY A 63 -12.37 -6.23 -4.52
C GLY A 63 -13.59 -5.52 -3.93
N ASP A 64 -13.60 -5.25 -2.63
CA ASP A 64 -14.66 -4.44 -2.00
C ASP A 64 -14.59 -2.99 -2.50
N ASP A 65 -15.73 -2.40 -2.89
CA ASP A 65 -15.78 -1.06 -3.49
C ASP A 65 -15.12 0.01 -2.61
N ARG A 66 -15.22 -0.13 -1.27
CA ARG A 66 -14.61 0.81 -0.34
C ARG A 66 -13.09 0.72 -0.39
N VAL A 67 -12.59 -0.50 -0.40
CA VAL A 67 -11.16 -0.81 -0.48
C VAL A 67 -10.59 -0.29 -1.81
N VAL A 68 -11.27 -0.57 -2.92
CA VAL A 68 -10.87 -0.06 -4.24
C VAL A 68 -10.83 1.47 -4.28
N GLY A 69 -11.81 2.14 -3.67
CA GLY A 69 -11.85 3.60 -3.57
C GLY A 69 -10.64 4.20 -2.84
N ILE A 70 -10.30 3.67 -1.67
CA ILE A 70 -9.16 4.17 -0.88
C ILE A 70 -7.83 3.88 -1.60
N GLN A 71 -7.71 2.72 -2.26
CA GLN A 71 -6.51 2.41 -3.05
C GLN A 71 -6.30 3.43 -4.19
N ALA A 72 -7.37 3.84 -4.87
CA ALA A 72 -7.29 4.87 -5.91
C ALA A 72 -6.83 6.23 -5.36
N GLU A 73 -7.22 6.59 -4.12
CA GLU A 73 -6.74 7.80 -3.45
C GLU A 73 -5.24 7.74 -3.12
N LEU A 74 -4.75 6.58 -2.66
CA LEU A 74 -3.32 6.33 -2.44
C LEU A 74 -2.52 6.45 -3.74
N GLU A 75 -3.03 5.86 -4.82
CA GLU A 75 -2.43 5.93 -6.16
C GLU A 75 -2.40 7.39 -6.66
N ALA A 76 -3.49 8.14 -6.51
CA ALA A 76 -3.55 9.55 -6.92
C ALA A 76 -2.67 10.49 -6.06
N ALA A 77 -2.35 10.10 -4.83
CA ALA A 77 -1.43 10.84 -3.97
C ALA A 77 0.04 10.48 -4.21
N SER A 78 0.30 9.36 -4.89
CA SER A 78 1.64 8.93 -5.27
C SER A 78 1.99 9.49 -6.66
N GLU A 79 3.20 10.03 -6.81
CA GLU A 79 3.67 10.57 -8.09
C GLU A 79 4.70 9.62 -8.71
N GLU A 80 4.51 9.26 -9.98
CA GLU A 80 5.56 8.61 -10.78
C GLU A 80 6.68 9.63 -11.07
N ARG A 81 7.92 9.32 -10.66
CA ARG A 81 9.12 10.06 -11.11
C ARG A 81 9.94 9.22 -12.08
N GLU A 82 10.47 9.88 -13.10
CA GLU A 82 11.38 9.28 -14.07
C GLU A 82 12.65 8.77 -13.36
N GLY A 83 12.89 7.46 -13.39
CA GLY A 83 13.94 6.78 -12.61
C GLY A 83 13.42 5.67 -11.70
N ASP A 84 12.13 5.68 -11.38
CA ASP A 84 11.44 4.60 -10.68
C ASP A 84 10.98 3.48 -11.65
N LEU A 85 11.89 3.16 -12.59
CA LEU A 85 11.69 2.16 -13.64
C LEU A 85 11.44 0.79 -13.00
N ALA A 86 10.19 0.34 -13.15
CA ALA A 86 9.68 -0.97 -12.79
C ALA A 86 9.60 -1.23 -11.29
N LEU A 87 8.43 -0.99 -10.68
CA LEU A 87 7.86 -1.84 -9.64
C LEU A 87 6.42 -1.39 -9.29
N LEU A 88 5.45 -1.70 -10.16
CA LEU A 88 4.04 -1.43 -9.88
C LEU A 88 3.42 -2.43 -8.88
N ARG A 89 4.04 -3.61 -8.67
CA ARG A 89 3.72 -4.57 -7.58
C ARG A 89 4.72 -5.74 -7.65
N GLU A 90 5.70 -5.85 -6.75
CA GLU A 90 6.39 -7.15 -6.55
C GLU A 90 5.60 -7.92 -5.50
N VAL A 91 4.72 -8.81 -5.96
CA VAL A 91 4.20 -9.87 -5.08
C VAL A 91 5.30 -10.93 -5.00
N ARG A 92 6.18 -10.83 -4.01
CA ARG A 92 7.09 -11.94 -3.69
C ARG A 92 6.35 -12.94 -2.81
N GLU A 93 6.10 -14.13 -3.35
CA GLU A 93 5.76 -15.28 -2.52
C GLU A 93 6.96 -15.64 -1.64
N PRO A 94 6.76 -16.04 -0.37
CA PRO A 94 7.85 -16.65 0.39
C PRO A 94 8.22 -17.95 -0.31
N THR A 95 9.45 -18.01 -0.85
CA THR A 95 10.09 -19.29 -1.16
C THR A 95 10.14 -20.09 0.14
N LEU A 96 9.47 -21.24 0.16
CA LEU A 96 9.48 -22.22 1.25
C LEU A 96 10.92 -22.57 1.68
#